data_AF-A0A969WWZ6-F1
#
_entry.id   AF-A0A969WWZ6-F1
#
_cell.length_a   1.000
_cell.length_b   1.000
_cell.length_c   1.000
_cell.angle_alpha   90.00
_cell.angle_beta   90.00
_cell.angle_gamma   90.00
#
_symmetry.space_group_name_H-M   'P 1'
#
loop_
_entity.id
_entity.type
_entity.pdbx_description
1 polymer ?
#
loop_
_entity_poly.entity_id
_entity_poly.type
_entity_poly.pdbx_seq_one_letter_code
_entity_poly.pdbx_strand_id
1 'polypeptide(L)'
;MAAEQCTGQRTQSPGSDQIIDLVKDYTFGCKLPGAGGGGYLYMVAKDPEAALRIRKILEENRPNDKARFVEMQLSHKGLKVSFS
;
A
#
# COMPACT_ATOMS: atom_id res chain seq x y z
N MET A 1 2.59 8.87 -19.81
CA MET A 1 2.23 9.50 -18.52
C MET A 1 3.05 8.80 -17.46
N ALA A 2 4.03 9.49 -16.91
CA ALA A 2 5.00 8.90 -15.99
C ALA A 2 4.27 8.48 -14.72
N ALA A 3 4.36 7.19 -14.37
CA ALA A 3 4.18 6.79 -12.99
C ALA A 3 5.15 7.64 -12.17
N GLU A 4 4.62 8.49 -11.30
CA GLU A 4 5.42 9.23 -10.33
C GLU A 4 6.06 8.17 -9.43
N GLN A 5 7.23 7.68 -9.85
CA GLN A 5 8.08 6.85 -9.03
C GLN A 5 8.36 7.70 -7.79
N CYS A 6 8.03 7.17 -6.63
CA CYS A 6 8.31 7.81 -5.36
C CYS A 6 9.84 7.89 -5.15
N THR A 7 10.55 8.76 -5.87
CA THR A 7 12.00 8.99 -5.73
C THR A 7 12.31 9.99 -4.61
N GLY A 8 11.42 10.11 -3.62
CA GLY A 8 11.73 10.76 -2.36
C GLY A 8 12.50 9.75 -1.51
N GLN A 9 13.82 9.84 -1.56
CA GLN A 9 14.80 9.02 -0.85
C GLN A 9 14.55 9.03 0.68
N ARG A 10 13.56 8.26 1.14
CA ARG A 10 13.17 8.10 2.55
C ARG A 10 12.80 6.63 2.76
N THR A 11 13.82 5.86 3.12
CA THR A 11 13.70 4.62 3.92
C THR A 11 12.71 3.57 3.41
N GLN A 12 12.78 3.16 2.14
CA GLN A 12 12.15 1.90 1.71
C GLN A 12 12.88 0.74 2.40
N SER A 13 12.15 -0.02 3.23
CA SER A 13 12.67 -1.23 3.84
C SER A 13 12.78 -2.35 2.78
N PRO A 14 13.77 -3.26 2.86
CA PRO A 14 13.96 -4.30 1.84
C PRO A 14 12.71 -5.19 1.60
N GLY A 15 11.83 -5.32 2.60
CA GLY A 15 10.55 -6.01 2.45
C GLY A 15 9.53 -5.27 1.59
N SER A 16 9.50 -3.93 1.63
CA SER A 16 8.55 -3.15 0.80
C SER A 16 8.93 -3.14 -0.68
N ASP A 17 10.22 -3.14 -0.99
CA ASP A 17 10.70 -3.20 -2.38
C ASP A 17 10.26 -4.49 -3.08
N GLN A 18 10.39 -5.63 -2.40
CA GLN A 18 9.96 -6.93 -2.92
C GLN A 18 8.46 -6.96 -3.20
N ILE A 19 7.65 -6.39 -2.31
CA ILE A 19 6.19 -6.29 -2.51
C ILE A 19 5.86 -5.43 -3.72
N ILE A 20 6.55 -4.29 -3.88
CA ILE A 20 6.36 -3.38 -5.01
C ILE A 20 6.77 -4.08 -6.31
N ASP A 21 7.89 -4.80 -6.32
CA ASP A 21 8.39 -5.48 -7.52
C ASP A 21 7.41 -6.53 -8.04
N LEU A 22 6.73 -7.26 -7.15
CA LEU A 22 5.71 -8.25 -7.50
C LEU A 22 4.48 -7.65 -8.21
N VAL A 23 4.18 -6.36 -7.99
CA VAL A 23 2.92 -5.76 -8.42
C VAL A 23 3.07 -4.47 -9.25
N LYS A 24 4.29 -4.00 -9.49
CA LYS A 24 4.57 -2.74 -10.21
C LYS A 24 3.91 -2.68 -11.59
N ASP A 25 3.82 -3.80 -12.30
CA ASP A 25 3.19 -3.86 -13.63
C ASP A 25 1.67 -3.69 -13.59
N TYR A 26 1.03 -3.92 -12.45
CA TYR A 26 -0.41 -3.79 -12.26
C TYR A 26 -0.82 -2.48 -11.57
N THR A 27 0.16 -1.68 -11.13
CA THR A 27 -0.07 -0.41 -10.41
C THR A 27 0.31 0.80 -11.26
N PHE A 28 -0.42 1.90 -11.10
CA PHE A 28 -0.01 3.22 -11.61
C PHE A 28 1.04 3.87 -10.70
N GLY A 29 1.03 3.51 -9.42
CA GLY A 29 1.94 4.01 -8.41
C GLY A 29 1.60 3.46 -7.04
N CYS A 30 2.56 3.57 -6.15
CA CYS A 30 2.43 3.15 -4.76
C CYS A 30 3.10 4.19 -3.85
N LYS A 31 2.53 4.40 -2.66
CA LYS A 31 3.03 5.36 -1.69
C LYS A 31 3.03 4.75 -0.29
N LEU A 32 4.15 4.93 0.42
CA LEU A 32 4.26 4.63 1.84
C LEU A 32 3.91 5.91 2.64
N PRO A 33 2.68 6.05 3.16
CA PRO A 33 2.33 7.13 4.08
C PRO A 33 3.18 7.04 5.37
N GLY A 34 3.83 8.12 5.79
CA GLY A 34 4.54 8.20 7.07
C GLY A 34 6.06 8.35 6.95
N ALA A 35 6.81 7.89 7.95
CA ALA A 35 8.27 8.09 8.08
C ALA A 35 9.13 7.15 7.21
N GLY A 36 8.53 6.46 6.23
CA GLY A 36 9.19 5.55 5.29
C GLY A 36 9.48 4.14 5.83
N GLY A 37 9.73 3.96 7.13
CA GLY A 37 10.27 2.70 7.67
C GLY A 37 9.33 1.49 7.80
N GLY A 38 8.01 1.65 7.63
CA GLY A 38 7.04 0.54 7.73
C GLY A 38 5.65 0.97 8.20
N GLY A 39 4.63 0.15 7.89
CA GLY A 39 3.23 0.42 8.22
C GLY A 39 2.30 -0.05 7.11
N TYR A 40 1.60 0.90 6.47
CA TYR A 40 0.70 0.63 5.34
C TYR A 40 1.36 1.01 4.01
N LEU A 41 1.07 0.23 2.97
CA LEU A 41 1.41 0.55 1.59
C LEU A 41 0.12 0.85 0.83
N TYR A 42 -0.01 2.06 0.31
CA TYR A 42 -1.10 2.40 -0.60
C TYR A 42 -0.66 2.16 -2.04
N MET A 43 -1.54 1.56 -2.82
CA MET A 43 -1.30 1.26 -4.23
C MET A 43 -2.52 1.63 -5.04
N VAL A 44 -2.32 2.22 -6.21
CA VAL A 44 -3.39 2.50 -7.17
C VAL A 44 -3.26 1.49 -8.30
N ALA A 45 -4.24 0.59 -8.43
CA ALA A 45 -4.29 -0.37 -9.52
C ALA A 45 -4.63 0.33 -10.84
N LYS A 46 -4.19 -0.25 -11.95
CA LYS A 46 -4.48 0.28 -13.30
C LYS A 46 -5.96 0.20 -13.66
N ASP A 47 -6.60 -0.88 -13.24
CA ASP A 47 -7.98 -1.22 -13.54
C ASP A 47 -8.52 -2.20 -12.46
N PRO A 48 -9.83 -2.49 -12.44
CA PRO A 48 -10.41 -3.40 -11.44
C PRO A 48 -9.87 -4.83 -11.51
N GLU A 49 -9.54 -5.36 -12.69
CA GLU A 49 -8.97 -6.70 -12.83
C GLU A 49 -7.55 -6.75 -12.28
N ALA A 50 -6.75 -5.71 -12.55
CA ALA A 50 -5.43 -5.51 -11.95
C ALA A 50 -5.51 -5.47 -10.42
N ALA A 51 -6.53 -4.82 -9.84
CA ALA A 51 -6.73 -4.81 -8.39
C ALA A 51 -6.96 -6.22 -7.81
N LEU A 52 -7.75 -7.05 -8.50
CA LEU A 52 -7.96 -8.45 -8.12
C LEU A 52 -6.67 -9.27 -8.25
N ARG A 53 -5.90 -9.06 -9.33
CA ARG A 53 -4.60 -9.73 -9.51
C ARG A 53 -3.59 -9.36 -8.44
N ILE A 54 -3.49 -8.07 -8.10
CA ILE A 54 -2.64 -7.58 -7.00
C ILE A 54 -3.01 -8.28 -5.69
N ARG A 55 -4.30 -8.35 -5.36
CA ARG A 55 -4.76 -9.04 -4.14
C ARG A 55 -4.34 -10.50 -4.11
N LYS A 56 -4.56 -11.22 -5.22
CA LYS A 56 -4.19 -12.64 -5.32
C LYS A 56 -2.68 -12.85 -5.16
N ILE A 57 -1.86 -12.09 -5.90
CA ILE A 57 -0.39 -12.19 -5.84
C ILE A 57 0.12 -11.96 -4.42
N LEU A 58 -0.41 -10.95 -3.72
CA LEU A 58 0.03 -10.59 -2.37
C LEU A 58 -0.52 -11.50 -1.28
N GLU A 59 -1.62 -12.20 -1.53
CA GLU A 59 -2.13 -13.26 -0.66
C GLU A 59 -1.29 -14.54 -0.77
N GLU A 60 -0.86 -14.89 -1.98
CA GLU A 60 0.05 -16.01 -2.25
C GLU A 60 1.49 -15.73 -1.77
N ASN A 61 1.96 -14.48 -1.89
CA ASN A 61 3.30 -14.05 -1.51
C ASN A 61 3.28 -13.19 -0.23
N ARG A 62 2.55 -13.66 0.78
CA ARG A 62 2.34 -12.90 2.02
C ARG A 62 3.69 -12.66 2.74
N PRO A 63 4.11 -11.40 2.96
CA PRO A 63 5.46 -11.09 3.45
C PRO A 63 5.66 -11.43 4.94
N ASN A 64 4.57 -11.45 5.72
CA ASN A 64 4.56 -11.92 7.10
C ASN A 64 3.12 -12.28 7.51
N ASP A 65 2.96 -13.02 8.62
CA ASP A 65 1.66 -13.45 9.14
C ASP A 65 0.70 -12.28 9.47
N LYS A 66 1.25 -11.09 9.77
CA LYS A 66 0.47 -9.90 10.14
C LYS A 66 0.01 -9.06 8.94
N ALA A 67 0.45 -9.38 7.72
CA ALA A 67 0.11 -8.63 6.52
C ALA A 67 -1.37 -8.81 6.17
N ARG A 68 -2.12 -7.72 6.03
CA ARG A 68 -3.56 -7.76 5.76
C ARG A 68 -3.97 -6.65 4.82
N PHE A 69 -4.99 -6.90 4.01
CA PHE A 69 -5.66 -5.84 3.27
C PHE A 69 -6.54 -5.05 4.22
N VAL A 70 -6.43 -3.73 4.16
CA VAL A 70 -7.27 -2.81 4.93
C VAL A 70 -8.09 -2.00 3.95
N GLU A 71 -9.41 -2.03 4.12
CA GLU A 71 -10.30 -1.17 3.36
C GLU A 71 -10.10 0.28 3.81
N MET A 72 -9.85 1.17 2.85
CA MET A 72 -9.66 2.58 3.13
C MET A 72 -11.03 3.26 3.18
N GLN A 73 -11.45 3.66 4.38
CA GLN A 73 -12.62 4.51 4.58
C GLN A 73 -12.19 5.87 5.16
N LEU A 74 -12.69 6.95 4.57
CA LEU A 74 -12.45 8.29 5.07
C LEU A 74 -13.45 8.59 6.19
N SER A 75 -12.97 8.87 7.40
CA SER A 75 -13.83 9.41 8.46
C SER A 75 -14.14 10.88 8.16
N HIS A 76 -15.43 11.20 8.02
CA HIS A 76 -15.90 12.58 7.96
C HIS A 76 -16.12 13.21 9.35
N LYS A 77 -15.80 12.47 10.42
CA LYS A 77 -15.91 12.93 11.81
C LYS A 77 -14.51 13.21 12.35
N GLY A 78 -14.34 14.39 12.96
CA GLY A 78 -13.12 14.75 13.69
C GLY A 78 -12.96 14.00 15.02
N LEU A 79 -12.02 14.45 15.85
CA LEU A 79 -11.77 13.86 17.17
C LEU A 79 -13.07 13.86 18.01
N LYS A 80 -13.49 12.66 18.44
CA LYS A 80 -14.57 12.49 19.41
C LYS A 80 -13.97 11.97 20.72
N VAL A 81 -14.23 12.69 21.79
CA VAL A 81 -13.84 12.28 23.14
C VAL A 81 -15.12 11.95 23.90
N SER A 82 -15.19 10.75 24.44
CA SER A 82 -16.24 10.33 25.37
C SER A 82 -15.59 10.22 26.75
N PHE A 83 -16.20 10.86 27.74
CA PHE A 83 -15.83 10.69 29.14
C PHE A 83 -16.92 9.84 29.81
N SER A 84 -16.50 8.89 30.63
CA SER A 84 -17.37 8.03 31.44
C SER A 84 -17.41 8.53 32.87
#